data_AF-A0A956DAI4-F1
#
_entry.id   AF-A0A956DAI4-F1
#
_cell.length_a   1.000
_cell.length_b   1.000
_cell.length_c   1.000
_cell.angle_alpha   90.00
_cell.angle_beta   90.00
_cell.angle_gamma   90.00
#
_symmetry.space_group_name_H-M   'P 1'
#
loop_
_entity.id
_entity.type
_entity.pdbx_description
1 polymer ?
#
loop_
_entity_poly.entity_id
_entity_poly.type
_entity_poly.pdbx_seq_one_letter_code
_entity_poly.pdbx_strand_id
1 'polypeptide(L)'
;MAAGLGLLVGCDAEGAVRCRFEGSRSVGRTALGTDQVALVDGAAGLLATWTSSAGWEARRLDGDGEPTGSVVRLGPSCDAGLAVRRDGSGWTALCGHRARPDKAQEGALRMLVIDEQLAITRSRVLATLGRDAQGVDLARHDDGSWSVVWHDGHVGRWNVQRARVRPDEDGPVDAEP
;
A
#
# COMPACT_ATOMS: atom_id res chain seq x y z
N MET A 1 -3.87 67.12 1.67
CA MET A 1 -2.68 66.24 1.62
C MET A 1 -2.33 65.82 3.04
N ALA A 2 -1.81 64.60 3.22
CA ALA A 2 -1.55 63.85 4.46
C ALA A 2 -2.67 62.85 4.79
N ALA A 3 -2.43 61.60 5.17
CA ALA A 3 -1.25 60.74 5.08
C ALA A 3 -1.80 59.30 5.20
N GLY A 4 -1.20 58.35 4.48
CA GLY A 4 -1.64 56.95 4.50
C GLY A 4 -1.39 56.29 5.86
N LEU A 5 -2.34 55.48 6.32
CA LEU A 5 -2.09 54.44 7.30
C LEU A 5 -2.00 53.10 6.55
N GLY A 6 -0.77 52.63 6.36
CA GLY A 6 -0.50 51.26 5.96
C GLY A 6 -0.73 50.33 7.15
N LEU A 7 -1.72 49.46 7.05
CA LEU A 7 -1.88 48.30 7.92
C LEU A 7 -0.81 47.28 7.54
N LEU A 8 0.25 47.23 8.33
CA LEU A 8 1.23 46.14 8.35
C LEU A 8 0.53 44.91 8.92
N VAL A 9 0.04 44.02 8.05
CA VAL A 9 -0.40 42.68 8.45
C VAL A 9 0.86 41.89 8.75
N GLY A 10 1.15 41.71 10.04
CA GLY A 10 2.23 40.85 10.50
C GLY A 10 1.95 39.41 10.10
N CYS A 11 2.89 38.79 9.40
CA CYS A 11 2.91 37.34 9.25
C CYS A 11 3.14 36.72 10.63
N ASP A 12 2.12 36.08 11.19
CA ASP A 12 2.29 35.13 12.28
C ASP A 12 3.24 34.04 11.77
N ALA A 13 4.46 34.03 12.29
CA ALA A 13 5.43 32.99 12.02
C ALA A 13 4.87 31.69 12.63
N GLU A 14 4.37 30.78 11.79
CA GLU A 14 3.98 29.43 12.20
C GLU A 14 5.13 28.82 13.02
N GLY A 15 4.87 28.58 14.31
CA GLY A 15 5.85 27.99 15.22
C GLY A 15 6.35 26.66 14.67
N ALA A 16 7.66 26.42 14.76
CA ALA A 16 8.28 25.20 14.25
C ALA A 16 7.55 23.96 14.79
N VAL A 17 6.91 23.20 13.89
CA VAL A 17 6.27 21.93 14.21
C VAL A 17 7.36 20.95 14.66
N ARG A 18 7.47 20.75 15.97
CA ARG A 18 8.37 19.74 16.55
C ARG A 18 7.65 18.40 16.54
N CYS A 19 7.79 17.63 15.47
CA CYS A 19 7.40 16.23 15.46
C CYS A 19 8.26 15.47 16.47
N ARG A 20 7.70 15.07 17.61
CA ARG A 20 8.36 14.17 18.55
C ARG A 20 7.87 12.75 18.26
N PHE A 21 8.79 11.86 17.93
CA PHE A 21 8.49 10.44 17.90
C PHE A 21 8.13 10.00 19.33
N GLU A 22 6.93 9.45 19.50
CA GLU A 22 6.55 8.77 20.74
C GLU A 22 7.41 7.52 20.96
N GLY A 23 7.25 6.87 22.12
CA GLY A 23 7.97 5.63 22.40
C GLY A 23 7.72 4.57 21.33
N SER A 24 8.79 3.99 20.78
CA SER A 24 8.72 2.93 19.77
C SER A 24 8.11 1.65 20.36
N ARG A 25 7.16 1.03 19.65
CA ARG A 25 6.52 -0.24 20.05
C ARG A 25 6.65 -1.29 18.95
N SER A 26 6.67 -2.58 19.34
CA SER A 26 6.77 -3.72 18.40
C SER A 26 5.38 -4.26 18.10
N VAL A 27 4.92 -4.11 16.85
CA VAL A 27 3.61 -4.61 16.38
C VAL A 27 3.71 -6.02 15.80
N GLY A 28 4.90 -6.44 15.36
CA GLY A 28 5.20 -7.77 14.83
C GLY A 28 6.70 -8.08 14.89
N ARG A 29 7.07 -9.35 14.68
CA ARG A 29 8.46 -9.82 14.59
C ARG A 29 8.57 -10.85 13.48
N THR A 30 9.64 -10.76 12.70
CA THR A 30 9.99 -11.75 11.67
C THR A 30 11.43 -12.21 11.90
N ALA A 31 11.76 -13.42 11.47
CA ALA A 31 13.09 -13.98 11.71
C ALA A 31 14.19 -13.39 10.80
N LEU A 32 13.82 -12.93 9.60
CA LEU A 32 14.77 -12.57 8.53
C LEU A 32 14.52 -11.17 7.95
N GLY A 33 13.78 -10.31 8.67
CA GLY A 33 13.45 -8.95 8.23
C GLY A 33 12.09 -8.82 7.57
N THR A 34 11.73 -7.59 7.24
CA THR A 34 10.48 -7.23 6.54
C THR A 34 10.85 -6.43 5.30
N ASP A 35 10.28 -6.79 4.16
CA ASP A 35 10.61 -6.12 2.90
C ASP A 35 9.78 -4.84 2.75
N GLN A 36 8.51 -4.88 3.16
CA GLN A 36 7.59 -3.74 3.11
C GLN A 36 6.64 -3.76 4.30
N VAL A 37 6.26 -2.56 4.75
CA VAL A 37 5.31 -2.31 5.84
C VAL A 37 4.34 -1.24 5.39
N ALA A 38 3.05 -1.44 5.67
CA ALA A 38 2.01 -0.43 5.51
C ALA A 38 1.17 -0.34 6.79
N LEU A 39 0.72 0.88 7.08
CA LEU A 39 -0.23 1.18 8.14
C LEU A 39 -1.44 1.84 7.48
N VAL A 40 -2.62 1.28 7.72
CA VAL A 40 -3.86 1.79 7.12
C VAL A 40 -4.94 1.91 8.18
N ASP A 41 -5.78 2.92 8.05
CA ASP A 41 -6.94 3.08 8.92
C ASP A 41 -7.97 1.97 8.69
N GLY A 42 -8.71 1.64 9.74
CA GLY A 42 -9.82 0.69 9.76
C GLY A 42 -10.95 1.20 10.66
N ALA A 43 -12.12 0.55 10.63
CA ALA A 43 -13.29 1.02 11.41
C ALA A 43 -13.05 0.93 12.93
N ALA A 44 -12.30 -0.08 13.36
CA ALA A 44 -12.04 -0.40 14.76
C ALA A 44 -10.63 0.02 15.25
N GLY A 45 -9.90 0.83 14.47
CA GLY A 45 -8.52 1.20 14.76
C GLY A 45 -7.64 1.13 13.52
N LEU A 46 -6.36 0.82 13.70
CA LEU A 46 -5.40 0.72 12.60
C LEU A 46 -5.19 -0.74 12.18
N LEU A 47 -4.73 -0.95 10.96
CA LEU A 47 -4.24 -2.23 10.47
C LEU A 47 -2.77 -2.05 10.07
N ALA A 48 -1.89 -2.69 10.82
CA ALA A 48 -0.50 -2.85 10.39
C ALA A 48 -0.41 -4.10 9.52
N THR A 49 0.31 -3.97 8.41
CA THR A 49 0.55 -5.09 7.52
C THR A 49 1.97 -5.04 6.98
N TRP A 50 2.58 -6.20 6.78
CA TRP A 50 3.94 -6.30 6.31
C TRP A 50 4.13 -7.57 5.52
N THR A 51 5.17 -7.59 4.71
CA THR A 51 5.60 -8.78 4.00
C THR A 51 7.02 -9.18 4.42
N SER A 52 7.24 -10.48 4.49
CA SER A 52 8.51 -11.10 4.80
C SER A 52 8.64 -12.43 4.06
N SER A 53 9.74 -13.16 4.26
CA SER A 53 9.89 -14.53 3.75
C SER A 53 8.84 -15.51 4.29
N ALA A 54 8.21 -15.20 5.43
CA ALA A 54 7.12 -16.02 5.97
C ALA A 54 5.79 -15.81 5.23
N GLY A 55 5.63 -14.70 4.50
CA GLY A 55 4.42 -14.36 3.77
C GLY A 55 4.00 -12.91 3.96
N TRP A 56 2.76 -12.63 3.55
CA TRP A 56 2.07 -11.38 3.84
C TRP A 56 1.22 -11.54 5.11
N GLU A 57 1.49 -10.69 6.08
CA GLU A 57 0.93 -10.74 7.42
C GLU A 57 0.25 -9.42 7.77
N ALA A 58 -0.74 -9.49 8.66
CA ALA A 58 -1.45 -8.32 9.14
C ALA A 58 -1.82 -8.47 10.62
N ARG A 59 -1.94 -7.33 11.29
CA ARG A 59 -2.35 -7.26 12.70
C ARG A 59 -3.12 -5.99 12.97
N ARG A 60 -4.27 -6.14 13.64
CA ARG A 60 -5.07 -5.02 14.10
C ARG A 60 -4.39 -4.34 15.27
N LEU A 61 -4.44 -3.01 15.26
CA LEU A 61 -4.00 -2.15 16.33
C LEU A 61 -5.17 -1.23 16.74
N ASP A 62 -5.15 -0.73 17.97
CA ASP A 62 -6.04 0.37 18.37
C ASP A 62 -5.52 1.73 17.84
N GLY A 63 -6.17 2.82 18.25
CA GLY A 63 -5.79 4.18 17.86
C GLY A 63 -4.42 4.64 18.40
N ASP A 64 -3.93 3.99 19.46
CA ASP A 64 -2.62 4.26 20.06
C ASP A 64 -1.51 3.35 19.47
N GLY A 65 -1.88 2.48 18.51
CA GLY A 65 -0.98 1.54 17.86
C GLY A 65 -0.71 0.27 18.68
N GLU A 66 -1.46 0.01 19.76
CA GLU A 66 -1.34 -1.21 20.54
C GLU A 66 -2.01 -2.40 19.83
N PRO A 67 -1.35 -3.57 19.77
CA PRO A 67 -1.94 -4.72 19.11
C PRO A 67 -3.18 -5.25 19.84
N THR A 68 -4.29 -5.35 19.12
CA THR A 68 -5.58 -5.81 19.67
C THR A 68 -5.90 -7.27 19.38
N GLY A 69 -5.04 -7.96 18.60
CA GLY A 69 -5.24 -9.36 18.22
C GLY A 69 -3.95 -10.09 17.89
N SER A 70 -4.08 -11.34 17.44
CA SER A 70 -2.98 -12.14 16.88
C SER A 70 -2.60 -11.66 15.48
N VAL A 71 -1.39 -12.00 15.05
CA VAL A 71 -0.99 -11.85 13.64
C VAL A 71 -1.81 -12.83 12.79
N VAL A 72 -2.31 -12.35 11.65
CA VAL A 72 -3.02 -13.13 10.64
C VAL A 72 -2.17 -13.19 9.39
N ARG A 73 -1.99 -14.38 8.83
CA ARG A 73 -1.34 -14.56 7.52
C ARG A 73 -2.38 -14.43 6.42
N LEU A 74 -2.23 -13.42 5.58
CA LEU A 74 -3.12 -13.13 4.45
C LEU A 74 -2.74 -13.94 3.21
N GLY A 75 -1.45 -14.25 3.03
CA GLY A 75 -1.02 -14.95 1.82
C GLY A 75 0.48 -15.17 1.69
N PRO A 76 0.97 -15.45 0.47
CA PRO A 76 2.40 -15.47 0.15
C PRO A 76 3.03 -14.06 0.25
N SER A 77 4.36 -14.00 0.19
CA SER A 77 5.10 -12.74 0.25
C SER A 77 4.93 -11.90 -1.02
N CYS A 78 4.73 -10.60 -0.89
CA CYS A 78 4.61 -9.66 -2.00
C CYS A 78 5.99 -9.08 -2.35
N ASP A 79 6.84 -9.91 -2.95
CA ASP A 79 8.26 -9.62 -3.17
C ASP A 79 8.53 -8.54 -4.23
N ALA A 80 7.54 -8.14 -5.04
CA ALA A 80 7.62 -7.01 -5.96
C ALA A 80 6.93 -5.74 -5.40
N GLY A 81 6.32 -5.81 -4.22
CA GLY A 81 5.70 -4.67 -3.56
C GLY A 81 4.31 -4.94 -3.00
N LEU A 82 3.95 -4.20 -1.95
CA LEU A 82 2.69 -4.23 -1.24
C LEU A 82 2.20 -2.80 -1.06
N ALA A 83 0.94 -2.56 -1.44
CA ALA A 83 0.24 -1.33 -1.07
C ALA A 83 -1.17 -1.67 -0.62
N VAL A 84 -1.62 -1.06 0.46
CA VAL A 84 -2.94 -1.30 1.03
C VAL A 84 -3.63 0.03 1.27
N ARG A 85 -4.94 0.08 1.00
CA ARG A 85 -5.81 1.22 1.29
C ARG A 85 -7.13 0.72 1.84
N ARG A 86 -7.77 1.54 2.66
CA ARG A 86 -9.13 1.28 3.14
C ARG A 86 -10.13 1.45 1.99
N ASP A 87 -11.10 0.55 1.90
CA ASP A 87 -12.23 0.64 0.97
C ASP A 87 -13.53 0.26 1.68
N GLY A 88 -14.31 1.27 2.07
CA GLY A 88 -15.54 1.06 2.83
C GLY A 88 -15.25 0.41 4.19
N SER A 89 -15.85 -0.76 4.42
CA SER A 89 -15.62 -1.61 5.60
C SER A 89 -14.32 -2.42 5.50
N GLY A 90 -13.86 -2.72 4.28
CA GLY A 90 -12.70 -3.58 4.05
C GLY A 90 -11.45 -2.81 3.63
N TRP A 91 -10.56 -3.55 2.97
CA TRP A 91 -9.33 -3.04 2.39
C TRP A 91 -9.15 -3.53 0.97
N THR A 92 -8.55 -2.68 0.15
CA THR A 92 -8.02 -3.04 -1.17
C THR A 92 -6.51 -3.05 -1.09
N ALA A 93 -5.90 -4.13 -1.57
CA ALA A 93 -4.46 -4.29 -1.60
C ALA A 93 -3.95 -4.59 -3.01
N LEU A 94 -2.77 -4.06 -3.32
CA LEU A 94 -1.92 -4.55 -4.40
C LEU A 94 -0.81 -5.41 -3.81
N CYS A 95 -0.65 -6.60 -4.37
CA CYS A 95 0.46 -7.50 -4.06
C CYS A 95 1.16 -7.88 -5.36
N GLY A 96 2.40 -7.42 -5.52
CA GLY A 96 3.26 -7.77 -6.64
C GLY A 96 4.13 -8.97 -6.32
N HIS A 97 4.19 -9.93 -7.25
CA HIS A 97 5.14 -11.03 -7.24
C HIS A 97 6.05 -10.94 -8.47
N ARG A 98 7.36 -11.04 -8.28
CA ARG A 98 8.33 -11.04 -9.39
C ARG A 98 8.27 -12.34 -10.16
N ALA A 99 8.60 -12.27 -11.46
CA ALA A 99 8.87 -13.49 -12.21
C ALA A 99 10.12 -14.18 -11.65
N ARG A 100 10.11 -15.52 -11.60
CA ARG A 100 11.31 -16.25 -11.20
C ARG A 100 12.41 -16.12 -12.25
N PRO A 101 13.70 -16.03 -11.85
CA PRO A 101 14.82 -15.96 -12.80
C PRO A 101 14.90 -17.16 -13.76
N ASP A 102 14.46 -18.34 -13.30
CA ASP A 102 14.41 -19.58 -14.08
C ASP A 102 13.17 -19.70 -14.98
N LYS A 103 12.29 -18.69 -14.98
CA LYS A 103 11.02 -18.66 -15.73
C LYS A 103 10.03 -19.77 -15.35
N ALA A 104 10.25 -20.46 -14.23
CA ALA A 104 9.31 -21.49 -13.75
C ALA A 104 7.98 -20.90 -13.26
N GLN A 105 7.95 -19.59 -12.98
CA GLN A 105 6.77 -18.86 -12.55
C GLN A 105 6.78 -17.45 -13.14
N GLU A 106 5.68 -17.06 -13.77
CA GLU A 106 5.45 -15.68 -14.21
C GLU A 106 5.16 -14.78 -13.00
N GLY A 107 5.67 -13.55 -13.06
CA GLY A 107 5.35 -12.54 -12.07
C GLY A 107 3.94 -12.00 -12.30
N ALA A 108 3.31 -11.50 -11.24
CA ALA A 108 1.95 -10.98 -11.33
C ALA A 108 1.74 -9.83 -10.35
N LEU A 109 1.04 -8.80 -10.81
CA LEU A 109 0.42 -7.79 -9.96
C LEU A 109 -1.01 -8.21 -9.68
N ARG A 110 -1.35 -8.44 -8.40
CA ARG A 110 -2.69 -8.83 -7.97
C ARG A 110 -3.35 -7.70 -7.21
N MET A 111 -4.62 -7.44 -7.52
CA MET A 111 -5.52 -6.67 -6.67
C MET A 111 -6.36 -7.61 -5.82
N LEU A 112 -6.40 -7.34 -4.53
CA LEU A 112 -7.05 -8.18 -3.52
C LEU A 112 -8.05 -7.31 -2.74
N VAL A 113 -9.23 -7.87 -2.47
CA VAL A 113 -10.21 -7.28 -1.56
C VAL A 113 -10.23 -8.09 -0.29
N ILE A 114 -10.08 -7.41 0.84
CA ILE A 114 -9.98 -8.00 2.18
C ILE A 114 -11.15 -7.47 3.01
N ASP A 115 -11.91 -8.36 3.63
CA ASP A 115 -12.99 -7.96 4.54
C ASP A 115 -12.49 -7.61 5.95
N GLU A 116 -13.40 -7.18 6.82
CA GLU A 116 -13.10 -6.87 8.23
C GLU A 116 -12.63 -8.08 9.03
N GLN A 117 -12.85 -9.31 8.57
CA GLN A 117 -12.36 -10.50 9.25
C GLN A 117 -10.95 -10.87 8.78
N LEU A 118 -10.32 -10.02 7.98
CA LEU A 118 -9.03 -10.23 7.35
C LEU A 118 -9.05 -11.44 6.39
N ALA A 119 -10.21 -11.77 5.83
CA ALA A 119 -10.32 -12.76 4.78
C ALA A 119 -10.24 -12.10 3.40
N ILE A 120 -9.50 -12.72 2.49
CA ILE A 120 -9.46 -12.31 1.09
C ILE A 120 -10.76 -12.79 0.42
N THR A 121 -11.61 -11.85 0.05
CA THR A 121 -12.93 -12.13 -0.57
C THR A 121 -12.88 -12.06 -2.09
N ARG A 122 -11.91 -11.33 -2.66
CA ARG A 122 -11.67 -11.27 -4.11
C ARG A 122 -10.18 -11.17 -4.40
N SER A 123 -9.77 -11.80 -5.50
CA SER A 123 -8.41 -11.71 -6.04
C SER A 123 -8.46 -11.65 -7.56
N ARG A 124 -7.83 -10.64 -8.15
CA ARG A 124 -7.71 -10.47 -9.61
C ARG A 124 -6.25 -10.19 -9.98
N VAL A 125 -5.77 -10.80 -11.07
CA VAL A 125 -4.48 -10.43 -11.67
C VAL A 125 -4.72 -9.23 -12.59
N LEU A 126 -3.98 -8.14 -12.36
CA LEU A 126 -4.07 -6.91 -13.17
C LEU A 126 -3.08 -6.93 -14.32
N ALA A 127 -1.85 -7.38 -14.06
CA ALA A 127 -0.75 -7.38 -15.02
C ALA A 127 0.26 -8.50 -14.72
N THR A 128 1.03 -8.88 -15.72
CA THR A 128 2.25 -9.69 -15.55
C THR A 128 3.39 -8.78 -15.11
N LEU A 129 4.26 -9.28 -14.23
CA LEU A 129 5.45 -8.57 -13.76
C LEU A 129 6.72 -9.31 -14.20
N GLY A 130 7.73 -8.54 -14.57
CA GLY A 130 9.07 -9.04 -14.83
C GLY A 130 9.83 -9.43 -13.56
N ARG A 131 11.03 -9.98 -13.77
CA ARG A 131 11.92 -10.46 -12.69
C ARG A 131 12.39 -9.33 -11.78
N ASP A 132 12.59 -8.14 -12.35
CA ASP A 132 13.18 -7.00 -11.67
C ASP A 132 12.10 -5.99 -11.24
N ALA A 133 10.82 -6.40 -11.23
CA ALA A 133 9.72 -5.58 -10.75
C ALA A 133 9.87 -5.24 -9.26
N GLN A 134 9.47 -4.03 -8.89
CA GLN A 134 9.58 -3.50 -7.53
C GLN A 134 8.61 -2.34 -7.35
N GLY A 135 8.05 -2.15 -6.15
CA GLY A 135 7.17 -1.03 -5.86
C GLY A 135 5.81 -1.11 -6.56
N VAL A 136 4.76 -0.96 -5.75
CA VAL A 136 3.39 -0.82 -6.21
C VAL A 136 2.73 0.26 -5.36
N ASP A 137 1.78 1.00 -5.91
CA ASP A 137 0.92 1.88 -5.12
C ASP A 137 -0.47 1.99 -5.75
N LEU A 138 -1.45 2.36 -4.92
CA LEU A 138 -2.83 2.57 -5.36
C LEU A 138 -3.45 3.80 -4.72
N ALA A 139 -4.30 4.47 -5.49
CA ALA A 139 -5.13 5.59 -5.06
C ALA A 139 -6.56 5.41 -5.57
N ARG A 140 -7.53 5.64 -4.70
CA ARG A 140 -8.95 5.58 -5.06
C ARG A 140 -9.39 6.90 -5.68
N HIS A 141 -10.24 6.83 -6.69
CA HIS A 141 -10.95 7.96 -7.28
C HIS A 141 -12.35 8.11 -6.68
N ASP A 142 -12.92 9.31 -6.81
CA ASP A 142 -14.28 9.61 -6.33
C ASP A 142 -15.36 8.76 -7.04
N ASP A 143 -15.10 8.33 -8.27
CA ASP A 143 -16.00 7.46 -9.03
C ASP A 143 -15.89 5.96 -8.66
N GLY A 144 -15.15 5.65 -7.60
CA GLY A 144 -14.98 4.30 -7.07
C GLY A 144 -13.92 3.46 -7.80
N SER A 145 -13.36 3.94 -8.90
CA SER A 145 -12.23 3.28 -9.55
C SER A 145 -10.92 3.52 -8.79
N TRP A 146 -9.86 2.81 -9.20
CA TRP A 146 -8.52 2.93 -8.63
C TRP A 146 -7.52 3.29 -9.71
N SER A 147 -6.63 4.24 -9.42
CA SER A 147 -5.35 4.32 -10.13
C SER A 147 -4.35 3.41 -9.44
N VAL A 148 -3.72 2.56 -10.24
CA VAL A 148 -2.64 1.68 -9.80
C VAL A 148 -1.39 2.07 -10.55
N VAL A 149 -0.27 2.11 -9.83
CA VAL A 149 1.05 2.30 -10.41
C VAL A 149 1.96 1.18 -9.93
N TRP A 150 2.80 0.70 -10.82
CA TRP A 150 3.80 -0.31 -10.48
C TRP A 150 5.03 -0.12 -11.33
N HIS A 151 6.15 -0.59 -10.82
CA HIS A 151 7.36 -0.61 -11.61
C HIS A 151 7.63 -2.03 -12.12
N ASP A 152 7.56 -2.18 -13.44
CA ASP A 152 7.85 -3.40 -14.17
C ASP A 152 9.31 -3.41 -14.64
N GLY A 153 10.01 -4.51 -14.39
CA GLY A 153 11.44 -4.62 -14.62
C GLY A 153 11.82 -5.90 -15.35
N HIS A 154 12.47 -5.74 -16.49
CA HIS A 154 13.10 -6.82 -17.26
C HIS A 154 14.59 -6.53 -17.43
N VAL A 155 15.37 -7.55 -17.83
CA VAL A 155 16.79 -7.36 -18.13
C VAL A 155 16.95 -6.27 -19.20
N GLY A 156 17.58 -5.15 -18.83
CA GLY A 156 17.84 -4.03 -19.73
C GLY A 156 16.67 -3.06 -19.96
N ARG A 157 15.53 -3.21 -19.26
CA ARG A 157 14.38 -2.29 -19.39
C ARG A 157 13.60 -2.14 -18.09
N TRP A 158 13.35 -0.89 -17.69
CA TRP A 158 12.67 -0.52 -16.46
C TRP A 158 11.58 0.48 -16.82
N ASN A 159 10.33 0.19 -16.50
CA ASN A 159 9.20 1.05 -16.81
C ASN A 159 8.32 1.25 -15.57
N VAL A 160 7.85 2.47 -15.36
CA VAL A 160 6.75 2.73 -14.44
C VAL A 160 5.47 2.67 -15.24
N GLN A 161 4.61 1.73 -14.89
CA GLN A 161 3.32 1.52 -15.53
C GLN A 161 2.22 2.13 -14.67
N ARG A 162 1.16 2.58 -15.34
CA ARG A 162 -0.06 3.06 -14.68
C ARG A 162 -1.27 2.45 -15.36
N ALA A 163 -2.27 2.12 -14.57
CA ALA A 163 -3.58 1.79 -15.10
C ALA A 163 -4.70 2.33 -14.20
N ARG A 164 -5.89 2.43 -14.78
CA ARG A 164 -7.13 2.69 -14.05
C ARG A 164 -7.95 1.40 -14.04
N VAL A 165 -8.41 0.99 -12.87
CA VAL A 165 -9.09 -0.30 -12.70
C VAL A 165 -10.34 -0.13 -11.86
N ARG A 166 -11.36 -0.96 -12.13
CA ARG A 166 -12.43 -1.18 -11.15
C ARG A 166 -12.31 -2.58 -10.54
N PRO A 167 -12.55 -2.74 -9.22
CA PRO A 167 -12.39 -4.03 -8.55
C PRO A 167 -13.38 -5.11 -9.02
N ASP A 168 -14.47 -4.71 -9.68
CA ASP A 168 -15.58 -5.54 -10.17
C ASP A 168 -15.52 -5.85 -11.67
N GLU A 169 -14.61 -5.23 -12.41
CA GLU A 169 -14.34 -5.62 -13.80
C GLU A 169 -13.51 -6.91 -13.82
N ASP A 170 -13.74 -7.77 -14.81
CA ASP A 170 -12.95 -9.00 -15.05
C ASP A 170 -11.89 -8.76 -16.14
N GLY A 171 -10.81 -9.56 -16.12
CA GLY A 171 -9.77 -9.59 -17.18
C GLY A 171 -8.46 -8.88 -16.83
N PRO A 172 -7.39 -9.03 -17.64
CA PRO A 172 -6.17 -8.26 -17.50
C PRO A 172 -6.41 -6.78 -17.85
N VAL A 173 -5.54 -5.89 -17.39
CA VAL A 173 -5.64 -4.45 -17.65
C VAL A 173 -4.61 -4.06 -18.69
N ASP A 174 -5.04 -3.35 -19.72
CA ASP A 174 -4.13 -2.72 -20.66
C ASP A 174 -3.42 -1.57 -19.94
N ALA A 175 -2.11 -1.70 -19.74
CA ALA A 175 -1.30 -0.65 -19.12
C ALA A 175 -1.15 0.53 -20.09
N GLU A 176 -1.33 1.74 -19.60
CA GLU A 176 -1.00 2.95 -20.38
C GLU A 176 0.52 3.12 -20.37
N PRO A 177 1.17 3.27 -21.56
CA PRO A 177 2.62 3.40 -21.67
C PRO A 177 3.17 4.73 -21.12
#